data_AF-A0A6L5HMA9-F1
#
_entry.id   AF-A0A6L5HMA9-F1
#
_cell.length_a   1.000
_cell.length_b   1.000
_cell.length_c   1.000
_cell.angle_alpha   90.00
_cell.angle_beta   90.00
_cell.angle_gamma   90.00
#
_symmetry.space_group_name_H-M   'P 1'
#
loop_
_entity.id
_entity.type
_entity.pdbx_description
1 polymer ?
#
loop_
_entity_poly.entity_id
_entity_poly.type
_entity_poly.pdbx_seq_one_letter_code
_entity_poly.pdbx_strand_id
1 'polypeptide(L)'
;MSISIGQITLAFFAYYGLTYIIKYCIFKSMDLKPMPNNHWTQKREFLFIFVPDLLWAVLFKAPIKTRESRSKFVKLNNDANLWFSIVLTLLAIGVTAWSPVTAFQKIIIALSFMRFLSRSFEIFYAFLCDAIQSKISSTSLTKSERIKLALKSYAEIYIYSASAYLVLPWIGIDKAITLSLNVGTLTNVGMAFTEPTHTENLIVFVQVFTTLCLVVLSLASYISRSDEA
;
A
#
# COMPACT_ATOMS: atom_id res chain seq x y z
N MET A 1 -16.27 18.25 4.88
CA MET A 1 -16.82 16.91 5.17
C MET A 1 -16.22 16.36 6.46
N SER A 2 -17.02 16.11 7.50
CA SER A 2 -16.56 15.37 8.69
C SER A 2 -16.92 13.88 8.56
N ILE A 3 -15.96 13.00 8.86
CA ILE A 3 -16.14 11.55 8.89
C ILE A 3 -16.30 11.14 10.36
N SER A 4 -17.38 10.42 10.67
CA SER A 4 -17.64 9.93 12.03
C SER A 4 -16.77 8.70 12.36
N ILE A 5 -16.54 8.46 13.66
CA ILE A 5 -15.80 7.28 14.14
C ILE A 5 -16.44 5.99 13.60
N GLY A 6 -17.78 5.89 13.62
CA GLY A 6 -18.49 4.72 13.09
C GLY A 6 -18.22 4.45 11.61
N GLN A 7 -18.08 5.51 10.79
CA GLN A 7 -17.72 5.37 9.37
C GLN A 7 -16.27 4.91 9.19
N ILE A 8 -15.35 5.41 10.03
CA ILE A 8 -13.94 4.98 10.03
C ILE A 8 -13.85 3.50 10.43
N THR A 9 -14.56 3.08 11.47
CA THR A 9 -14.60 1.69 11.93
C THR A 9 -15.18 0.76 10.87
N LEU A 10 -16.30 1.14 10.26
CA LEU A 10 -16.91 0.37 9.18
C LEU A 10 -15.98 0.26 7.97
N ALA A 11 -15.35 1.37 7.56
CA ALA A 11 -14.37 1.38 6.49
C ALA A 11 -13.17 0.46 6.81
N PHE A 12 -12.68 0.46 8.04
CA PHE A 12 -11.59 -0.43 8.45
C PHE A 12 -11.95 -1.91 8.26
N PHE A 13 -13.11 -2.37 8.76
CA PHE A 13 -13.52 -3.76 8.60
C PHE A 13 -13.84 -4.13 7.14
N ALA A 14 -14.46 -3.21 6.39
CA ALA A 14 -14.69 -3.40 4.97
C ALA A 14 -13.35 -3.51 4.19
N TYR A 15 -12.37 -2.67 4.51
CA TYR A 15 -11.03 -2.73 3.95
C TYR A 15 -10.32 -4.05 4.28
N TYR A 16 -10.43 -4.48 5.53
CA TYR A 16 -9.89 -5.75 6.01
C TYR A 16 -10.44 -6.95 5.24
N GLY A 17 -11.76 -6.96 4.99
CA GLY A 17 -12.42 -7.97 4.17
C GLY A 17 -12.03 -7.91 2.69
N LEU A 18 -11.97 -6.70 2.10
CA LEU A 18 -11.59 -6.51 0.69
C LEU A 18 -10.16 -6.98 0.42
N THR A 19 -9.21 -6.61 1.28
CA THR A 19 -7.81 -7.03 1.17
C THR A 19 -7.67 -8.55 1.30
N TYR A 20 -8.40 -9.18 2.23
CA TYR A 20 -8.49 -10.63 2.33
C TYR A 20 -8.98 -11.28 1.03
N ILE A 21 -10.10 -10.79 0.47
CA ILE A 21 -10.69 -11.32 -0.76
C ILE A 21 -9.69 -11.24 -1.92
N ILE A 22 -9.01 -10.10 -2.09
CA ILE A 22 -7.99 -9.93 -3.12
C ILE A 22 -6.87 -10.97 -2.96
N LYS A 23 -6.35 -11.17 -1.74
CA LYS A 23 -5.24 -12.12 -1.52
C LYS A 23 -5.70 -13.56 -1.70
N TYR A 24 -6.92 -13.88 -1.28
CA TYR A 24 -7.55 -15.17 -1.50
C TYR A 24 -7.70 -15.49 -2.99
N CYS A 25 -8.18 -14.54 -3.80
CA CYS A 25 -8.30 -14.71 -5.25
C CYS A 25 -6.95 -14.97 -5.93
N ILE A 26 -5.89 -14.27 -5.51
CA ILE A 26 -4.53 -14.50 -6.02
C ILE A 26 -4.03 -15.89 -5.61
N PHE A 27 -4.21 -16.27 -4.36
CA PHE A 27 -3.74 -17.56 -3.87
C PHE A 27 -4.44 -18.73 -4.59
N LYS A 28 -5.75 -18.60 -4.79
CA LYS A 28 -6.56 -19.58 -5.53
C LYS A 28 -6.18 -19.65 -7.01
N SER A 29 -5.87 -18.53 -7.66
CA SER A 29 -5.45 -18.52 -9.08
C SER A 29 -4.08 -19.18 -9.32
N MET A 30 -3.30 -19.37 -8.26
CA MET A 30 -2.02 -20.09 -8.32
C MET A 30 -2.15 -21.60 -8.03
N ASP A 31 -3.35 -22.10 -7.75
CA ASP A 31 -3.65 -23.50 -7.37
C ASP A 31 -2.72 -24.04 -6.26
N LEU A 32 -2.40 -23.18 -5.28
CA LEU A 32 -1.52 -23.54 -4.19
C LEU A 32 -2.28 -24.27 -3.08
N LYS A 33 -1.68 -25.34 -2.56
CA LYS A 33 -2.11 -26.07 -1.36
C LYS A 33 -0.94 -26.24 -0.40
N PRO A 34 -1.17 -26.23 0.92
CA PRO A 34 -2.43 -26.00 1.61
C PRO A 34 -2.83 -24.52 1.64
N MET A 35 -4.12 -24.24 1.85
CA MET A 35 -4.58 -22.90 2.22
C MET A 35 -3.83 -22.41 3.48
N PRO A 36 -3.65 -21.09 3.65
CA PRO A 36 -3.01 -20.55 4.85
C PRO A 36 -3.68 -21.13 6.09
N ASN A 37 -2.93 -21.90 6.88
CA ASN A 37 -3.43 -22.40 8.15
C ASN A 37 -3.24 -21.29 9.19
N ASN A 38 -4.26 -20.99 9.99
CA ASN A 38 -4.26 -19.97 11.03
C ASN A 38 -3.37 -20.36 12.23
N HIS A 39 -2.32 -21.17 12.06
CA HIS A 39 -1.37 -21.45 13.13
C HIS A 39 -0.43 -20.26 13.27
N TRP A 40 -0.89 -19.29 14.06
CA TRP A 40 -0.20 -18.08 14.52
C TRP A 40 1.13 -18.45 15.18
N THR A 41 2.25 -18.11 14.54
CA THR A 41 3.59 -18.32 15.08
C THR A 41 4.02 -17.12 15.91
N GLN A 42 3.60 -17.14 17.17
CA GLN A 42 3.98 -16.32 18.33
C GLN A 42 4.79 -15.02 18.12
N LYS A 43 4.17 -13.93 18.64
CA LYS A 43 4.71 -12.70 19.25
C LYS A 43 5.01 -11.48 18.38
N ARG A 44 5.16 -11.57 17.04
CA ARG A 44 5.36 -10.37 16.19
C ARG A 44 4.12 -9.91 15.40
N GLU A 45 3.03 -10.69 15.45
CA GLU A 45 1.91 -10.60 14.51
C GLU A 45 0.75 -9.70 14.98
N PHE A 46 0.65 -9.38 16.27
CA PHE A 46 -0.39 -8.48 16.81
C PHE A 46 -0.29 -7.04 16.26
N LEU A 47 0.93 -6.58 15.97
CA LEU A 47 1.15 -5.27 15.36
C LEU A 47 0.63 -5.20 13.92
N PHE A 48 0.54 -6.34 13.22
CA PHE A 48 0.06 -6.39 11.84
C PHE A 48 -1.46 -6.34 11.73
N ILE A 49 -2.21 -6.57 12.80
CA ILE A 49 -3.69 -6.52 12.79
C ILE A 49 -4.20 -5.14 12.34
N PHE A 50 -3.46 -4.09 12.68
CA PHE A 50 -3.78 -2.71 12.27
C PHE A 50 -3.33 -2.36 10.84
N VAL A 51 -2.63 -3.27 10.14
CA VAL A 51 -2.10 -3.10 8.79
C VAL A 51 -2.59 -4.25 7.90
N PRO A 52 -3.84 -4.19 7.40
CA PRO A 52 -4.48 -5.33 6.74
C PRO A 52 -3.71 -5.85 5.52
N ASP A 53 -3.14 -4.96 4.69
CA ASP A 53 -2.37 -5.40 3.52
C ASP A 53 -1.14 -6.21 3.91
N LEU A 54 -0.41 -5.75 4.95
CA LEU A 54 0.78 -6.43 5.45
C LEU A 54 0.43 -7.77 6.09
N LEU A 55 -0.60 -7.79 6.95
CA LEU A 55 -1.06 -9.00 7.61
C LEU A 55 -1.39 -10.09 6.59
N TRP A 56 -2.26 -9.77 5.62
CA TRP A 56 -2.67 -10.74 4.63
C TRP A 56 -1.54 -11.12 3.68
N ALA A 57 -0.68 -10.19 3.28
CA ALA A 57 0.49 -10.52 2.48
C ALA A 57 1.41 -11.54 3.19
N VAL A 58 1.62 -11.40 4.50
CA VAL A 58 2.43 -12.35 5.28
C VAL A 58 1.74 -13.70 5.41
N LEU A 59 0.45 -13.72 5.81
CA LEU A 59 -0.30 -14.96 6.03
C LEU A 59 -0.45 -15.79 4.75
N PHE A 60 -0.79 -15.15 3.62
CA PHE A 60 -0.93 -15.85 2.34
C PHE A 60 0.41 -16.27 1.73
N LYS A 61 1.52 -15.61 2.10
CA LYS A 61 2.87 -15.98 1.67
C LYS A 61 3.48 -17.11 2.51
N ALA A 62 3.10 -17.24 3.78
CA ALA A 62 3.63 -18.23 4.71
C ALA A 62 3.60 -19.70 4.22
N PRO A 63 2.48 -20.23 3.66
CA PRO A 63 2.42 -21.63 3.23
C PRO A 63 3.22 -21.92 1.96
N ILE A 64 3.66 -20.90 1.22
CA ILE A 64 4.37 -21.06 -0.04
C ILE A 64 5.82 -21.46 0.25
N LYS A 65 6.23 -22.67 -0.15
CA LYS A 65 7.58 -23.20 0.14
C LYS A 65 8.60 -22.93 -0.97
N THR A 66 8.18 -22.95 -2.23
CA THR A 66 9.08 -22.79 -3.38
C THR A 66 9.40 -21.33 -3.67
N ARG A 67 10.65 -21.05 -4.05
CA ARG A 67 11.11 -19.69 -4.41
C ARG A 67 10.35 -19.13 -5.62
N GLU A 68 10.04 -19.98 -6.60
CA GLU A 68 9.32 -19.60 -7.82
C GLU A 68 7.87 -19.21 -7.54
N SER A 69 7.12 -20.03 -6.79
CA SER A 69 5.75 -19.68 -6.43
C SER A 69 5.72 -18.45 -5.53
N ARG A 70 6.72 -18.25 -4.65
CA ARG A 70 6.84 -16.99 -3.89
C ARG A 70 7.05 -15.78 -4.79
N SER A 71 7.92 -15.87 -5.79
CA SER A 71 8.12 -14.80 -6.78
C SER A 71 6.83 -14.50 -7.55
N LYS A 72 6.13 -15.55 -8.01
CA LYS A 72 4.86 -15.41 -8.73
C LYS A 72 3.80 -14.74 -7.85
N PHE A 73 3.67 -15.16 -6.58
CA PHE A 73 2.76 -14.52 -5.62
C PHE A 73 3.11 -13.05 -5.42
N VAL A 74 4.38 -12.70 -5.21
CA VAL A 74 4.81 -11.30 -5.01
C VAL A 74 4.48 -10.44 -6.24
N LYS A 75 4.72 -10.94 -7.46
CA LYS A 75 4.38 -10.23 -8.70
C LYS A 75 2.88 -9.98 -8.81
N LEU A 76 2.06 -11.03 -8.64
CA LEU A 76 0.60 -10.93 -8.71
C LEU A 76 0.03 -10.03 -7.60
N ASN A 77 0.60 -10.12 -6.39
CA ASN A 77 0.20 -9.28 -5.25
C ASN A 77 0.47 -7.80 -5.53
N ASN A 78 1.64 -7.48 -6.10
CA ASN A 78 1.99 -6.12 -6.47
C ASN A 78 1.05 -5.57 -7.57
N ASP A 79 0.77 -6.38 -8.60
CA ASP A 79 -0.12 -5.99 -9.69
C ASP A 79 -1.57 -5.79 -9.22
N ALA A 80 -2.08 -6.70 -8.39
CA ALA A 80 -3.41 -6.58 -7.82
C ALA A 80 -3.54 -5.36 -6.90
N ASN A 81 -2.50 -5.04 -6.12
CA ASN A 81 -2.47 -3.83 -5.30
C ASN A 81 -2.50 -2.56 -6.16
N LEU A 82 -1.72 -2.51 -7.24
CA LEU A 82 -1.76 -1.38 -8.18
C LEU A 82 -3.16 -1.17 -8.75
N TRP A 83 -3.79 -2.24 -9.24
CA TRP A 83 -5.15 -2.16 -9.77
C TRP A 83 -6.18 -1.77 -8.71
N PHE A 84 -6.07 -2.30 -7.49
CA PHE A 84 -6.95 -1.92 -6.40
C PHE A 84 -6.79 -0.43 -6.04
N SER A 85 -5.57 0.08 -6.02
CA SER A 85 -5.28 1.50 -5.82
C SER A 85 -5.89 2.36 -6.93
N ILE A 86 -5.78 1.96 -8.20
CA ILE A 86 -6.41 2.67 -9.33
C ILE A 86 -7.93 2.70 -9.17
N VAL A 87 -8.56 1.54 -8.97
CA VAL A 87 -10.02 1.43 -8.87
C VAL A 87 -10.54 2.24 -7.69
N LEU A 88 -9.90 2.12 -6.52
CA LEU A 88 -10.33 2.85 -5.33
C LEU A 88 -10.15 4.37 -5.50
N THR A 89 -9.06 4.82 -6.12
CA THR A 89 -8.85 6.24 -6.41
C THR A 89 -9.88 6.78 -7.40
N LEU A 90 -10.18 6.04 -8.48
CA LEU A 90 -11.22 6.45 -9.44
C LEU A 90 -12.60 6.51 -8.78
N LEU A 91 -12.92 5.56 -7.92
CA LEU A 91 -14.14 5.59 -7.12
C LEU A 91 -14.16 6.81 -6.19
N ALA A 92 -13.09 7.08 -5.45
CA ALA A 92 -12.99 8.23 -4.55
C ALA A 92 -13.18 9.56 -5.29
N ILE A 93 -12.54 9.74 -6.45
CA ILE A 93 -12.70 10.90 -7.32
C ILE A 93 -14.14 11.01 -7.82
N GLY A 94 -14.68 9.92 -8.38
CA GLY A 94 -16.02 9.89 -8.95
C GLY A 94 -17.10 10.24 -7.93
N VAL A 95 -16.98 9.71 -6.70
CA VAL A 95 -17.95 10.01 -5.65
C VAL A 95 -17.75 11.41 -5.06
N THR A 96 -16.54 11.97 -5.06
CA THR A 96 -16.28 13.36 -4.60
C THR A 96 -16.85 14.40 -5.55
N ALA A 97 -17.00 14.08 -6.84
CA ALA A 97 -17.61 14.97 -7.82
C ALA A 97 -19.14 15.15 -7.63
N TRP A 98 -19.78 14.34 -6.78
CA TRP A 98 -21.24 14.31 -6.61
C TRP A 98 -21.66 15.04 -5.34
N SER A 99 -22.54 16.03 -5.48
CA SER A 99 -23.17 16.77 -4.38
C SER A 99 -24.68 16.47 -4.33
N PRO A 100 -25.31 16.27 -3.16
CA PRO A 100 -24.79 16.43 -1.80
C PRO A 100 -23.96 15.25 -1.29
N VAL A 101 -23.18 15.49 -0.23
CA VAL A 101 -22.29 14.47 0.33
C VAL A 101 -23.05 13.37 1.07
N THR A 102 -22.99 12.14 0.58
CA THR A 102 -23.68 10.97 1.15
C THR A 102 -22.85 10.25 2.22
N ALA A 103 -23.49 9.44 3.06
CA ALA A 103 -22.79 8.57 4.01
C ALA A 103 -21.88 7.55 3.31
N PHE A 104 -22.26 7.08 2.13
CA PHE A 104 -21.50 6.14 1.32
C PHE A 104 -20.18 6.75 0.81
N GLN A 105 -20.21 8.00 0.34
CA GLN A 105 -19.01 8.74 -0.06
C GLN A 105 -17.99 8.84 1.07
N LYS A 106 -18.44 9.15 2.29
CA LYS A 106 -17.58 9.23 3.48
C LYS A 106 -16.90 7.89 3.77
N ILE A 107 -17.58 6.77 3.56
CA ILE A 107 -17.01 5.43 3.72
C ILE A 107 -15.95 5.16 2.65
N ILE A 108 -16.19 5.52 1.38
CA ILE A 108 -15.20 5.35 0.30
C ILE A 108 -13.93 6.17 0.60
N ILE A 109 -14.08 7.43 1.02
CA ILE A 109 -12.94 8.28 1.36
C ILE A 109 -12.19 7.73 2.58
N ALA A 110 -12.90 7.22 3.59
CA ALA A 110 -12.27 6.54 4.72
C ALA A 110 -11.55 5.25 4.29
N LEU A 111 -12.11 4.48 3.35
CA LEU A 111 -11.46 3.31 2.75
C LEU A 111 -10.15 3.68 2.04
N SER A 112 -10.16 4.75 1.24
CA SER A 112 -8.96 5.29 0.58
C SER A 112 -7.88 5.68 1.59
N PHE A 113 -8.27 6.32 2.70
CA PHE A 113 -7.34 6.69 3.76
C PHE A 113 -6.75 5.48 4.49
N MET A 114 -7.57 4.46 4.79
CA MET A 114 -7.09 3.20 5.36
C MET A 114 -6.13 2.48 4.42
N ARG A 115 -6.44 2.47 3.12
CA ARG A 115 -5.55 1.93 2.08
C ARG A 115 -4.21 2.64 2.07
N PHE A 116 -4.22 3.98 2.10
CA PHE A 116 -3.01 4.78 2.12
C PHE A 116 -2.07 4.36 3.26
N LEU A 117 -2.57 4.32 4.49
CA LEU A 117 -1.76 3.92 5.64
C LEU A 117 -1.27 2.47 5.50
N SER A 118 -2.19 1.53 5.29
CA SER A 118 -1.89 0.10 5.29
C SER A 118 -0.92 -0.30 4.19
N ARG A 119 -1.11 0.23 2.96
CA ARG A 119 -0.24 -0.05 1.82
C ARG A 119 1.14 0.58 1.99
N SER A 120 1.23 1.79 2.55
CA SER A 120 2.50 2.43 2.90
C SER A 120 3.35 1.56 3.83
N PHE A 121 2.74 1.01 4.89
CA PHE A 121 3.43 0.11 5.81
C PHE A 121 3.82 -1.22 5.16
N GLU A 122 2.96 -1.82 4.32
CA GLU A 122 3.30 -3.05 3.57
C GLU A 122 4.51 -2.81 2.66
N ILE A 123 4.51 -1.71 1.89
CA ILE A 123 5.63 -1.34 1.00
C ILE A 123 6.91 -1.18 1.82
N PHE A 124 6.88 -0.36 2.87
CA PHE A 124 8.03 -0.14 3.75
C PHE A 124 8.59 -1.47 4.28
N TYR A 125 7.74 -2.32 4.85
CA TYR A 125 8.14 -3.60 5.41
C TYR A 125 8.74 -4.54 4.36
N ALA A 126 8.12 -4.62 3.18
CA ALA A 126 8.58 -5.48 2.10
C ALA A 126 9.99 -5.09 1.63
N PHE A 127 10.24 -3.80 1.40
CA PHE A 127 11.55 -3.31 0.98
C PHE A 127 12.60 -3.38 2.10
N LEU A 128 12.19 -3.17 3.35
CA LEU A 128 13.08 -3.33 4.50
C LEU A 128 13.55 -4.78 4.62
N CYS A 129 12.64 -5.74 4.50
CA CYS A 129 12.97 -7.16 4.48
C CYS A 129 13.88 -7.52 3.31
N ASP A 130 13.64 -6.95 2.12
CA ASP A 130 14.47 -7.20 0.94
C ASP A 130 15.88 -6.63 1.06
N ALA A 131 16.05 -5.47 1.71
CA ALA A 131 17.34 -4.83 1.94
C ALA A 131 18.15 -5.52 3.06
N ILE A 132 17.49 -6.04 4.10
CA ILE A 132 18.16 -6.70 5.24
C ILE A 132 18.41 -8.20 4.97
N GLN A 133 17.66 -8.84 4.07
CA GLN A 133 17.84 -10.28 3.79
C GLN A 133 19.25 -10.60 3.27
N SER A 134 19.86 -11.65 3.85
CA SER A 134 21.19 -12.15 3.53
C SER A 134 21.30 -12.71 2.10
N LYS A 135 22.53 -13.08 1.68
CA LYS A 135 22.93 -13.48 0.31
C LYS A 135 21.97 -14.44 -0.44
N ILE A 136 21.17 -15.26 0.26
CA ILE A 136 20.21 -16.17 -0.37
C ILE A 136 18.80 -15.57 -0.33
N SER A 137 18.34 -15.07 -1.48
CA SER A 137 17.01 -14.48 -1.66
C SER A 137 15.88 -15.49 -1.40
N SER A 138 14.91 -15.10 -0.57
CA SER A 138 13.69 -15.88 -0.29
C SER A 138 12.75 -16.05 -1.51
N THR A 139 13.02 -15.31 -2.59
CA THR A 139 12.34 -15.39 -3.90
C THR A 139 13.36 -15.68 -5.01
N SER A 140 12.88 -16.15 -6.17
CA SER A 140 13.65 -16.25 -7.42
C SER A 140 13.65 -14.97 -8.27
N LEU A 141 13.22 -13.83 -7.70
CA LEU A 141 13.17 -12.56 -8.43
C LEU A 141 14.56 -12.05 -8.79
N THR A 142 14.77 -11.74 -10.07
CA THR A 142 15.99 -11.09 -10.56
C THR A 142 16.08 -9.63 -10.12
N LYS A 143 17.25 -9.01 -10.23
CA LYS A 143 17.42 -7.58 -9.90
C LYS A 143 16.49 -6.68 -10.73
N SER A 144 16.41 -6.92 -12.04
CA SER A 144 15.54 -6.17 -12.95
C SER A 144 14.06 -6.32 -12.57
N GLU A 145 13.62 -7.52 -12.20
CA GLU A 145 12.25 -7.75 -11.74
C GLU A 145 11.93 -7.03 -10.45
N ARG A 146 12.88 -6.98 -9.51
CA ARG A 146 12.73 -6.23 -8.25
C ARG A 146 12.61 -4.73 -8.50
N ILE A 147 13.44 -4.17 -9.39
CA ILE A 147 13.34 -2.75 -9.79
C ILE A 147 11.98 -2.49 -10.43
N LYS A 148 11.49 -3.38 -11.30
CA LYS A 148 10.17 -3.24 -11.91
C LYS A 148 9.04 -3.22 -10.87
N LEU A 149 9.13 -4.06 -9.82
CA LEU A 149 8.18 -4.07 -8.71
C LEU A 149 8.28 -2.80 -7.86
N ALA A 150 9.49 -2.28 -7.64
CA ALA A 150 9.71 -1.00 -6.97
C ALA A 150 9.11 0.16 -7.76
N LEU A 151 9.33 0.21 -9.08
CA LEU A 151 8.78 1.25 -9.93
C LEU A 151 7.24 1.22 -9.97
N LYS A 152 6.64 0.03 -10.02
CA LYS A 152 5.18 -0.13 -9.90
C LYS A 152 4.66 0.38 -8.56
N SER A 153 5.33 0.03 -7.46
CA SER A 153 4.96 0.49 -6.12
C SER A 153 5.17 2.01 -5.96
N TYR A 154 6.20 2.57 -6.60
CA TYR A 154 6.45 4.00 -6.66
C TYR A 154 5.32 4.74 -7.39
N ALA A 155 4.92 4.24 -8.57
CA ALA A 155 3.75 4.75 -9.29
C ALA A 155 2.46 4.62 -8.46
N GLU A 156 2.31 3.50 -7.75
CA GLU A 156 1.16 3.24 -6.88
C GLU A 156 1.02 4.28 -5.75
N ILE A 157 2.14 4.74 -5.16
CA ILE A 157 2.14 5.76 -4.10
C ILE A 157 1.41 7.02 -4.57
N TYR A 158 1.67 7.51 -5.78
CA TYR A 158 0.98 8.67 -6.33
C TYR A 158 -0.53 8.45 -6.46
N ILE A 159 -0.93 7.24 -6.83
CA ILE A 159 -2.32 6.92 -7.11
C ILE A 159 -3.12 6.86 -5.79
N TYR A 160 -2.66 6.08 -4.81
CA TYR A 160 -3.42 5.96 -3.56
C TYR A 160 -3.31 7.22 -2.69
N SER A 161 -2.18 7.95 -2.73
CA SER A 161 -2.03 9.21 -1.97
C SER A 161 -2.96 10.30 -2.49
N ALA A 162 -3.22 10.36 -3.80
CA ALA A 162 -4.19 11.31 -4.36
C ALA A 162 -5.58 11.11 -3.74
N SER A 163 -6.04 9.86 -3.62
CA SER A 163 -7.32 9.57 -2.96
C SER A 163 -7.30 9.81 -1.45
N ALA A 164 -6.14 9.71 -0.79
CA ALA A 164 -6.00 10.00 0.63
C ALA A 164 -6.17 11.49 0.94
N TYR A 165 -5.64 12.38 0.09
CA TYR A 165 -5.80 13.82 0.26
C TYR A 165 -7.27 14.29 0.17
N LEU A 166 -8.15 13.52 -0.47
CA LEU A 166 -9.60 13.80 -0.52
C LEU A 166 -10.30 13.63 0.84
N VAL A 167 -9.63 13.08 1.86
CA VAL A 167 -10.12 13.10 3.23
C VAL A 167 -10.18 14.52 3.81
N LEU A 168 -9.36 15.43 3.27
CA LEU A 168 -9.26 16.81 3.71
C LEU A 168 -10.41 17.62 3.11
N PRO A 169 -11.22 18.30 3.94
CA PRO A 169 -12.52 18.79 3.51
C PRO A 169 -12.47 20.03 2.60
N TRP A 170 -11.32 20.70 2.49
CA TRP A 170 -11.06 21.86 1.62
C TRP A 170 -10.23 21.52 0.39
N ILE A 171 -9.89 20.25 0.17
CA ILE A 171 -9.07 19.82 -0.95
C ILE A 171 -9.97 19.33 -2.08
N GLY A 172 -9.92 20.03 -3.21
CA GLY A 172 -10.52 19.59 -4.47
C GLY A 172 -9.72 18.46 -5.14
N ILE A 173 -10.33 17.83 -6.14
CA ILE A 173 -9.73 16.71 -6.89
C ILE A 173 -8.41 17.12 -7.55
N ASP A 174 -8.39 18.29 -8.18
CA ASP A 174 -7.22 18.89 -8.82
C ASP A 174 -6.07 19.05 -7.82
N LYS A 175 -6.35 19.68 -6.67
CA LYS A 175 -5.35 19.91 -5.64
C LYS A 175 -4.87 18.60 -5.00
N ALA A 176 -5.74 17.61 -4.82
CA ALA A 176 -5.36 16.29 -4.30
C ALA A 176 -4.37 15.56 -5.22
N ILE A 177 -4.60 15.60 -6.53
CA ILE A 177 -3.71 15.02 -7.55
C ILE A 177 -2.38 15.76 -7.55
N THR A 178 -2.40 17.10 -7.60
CA THR A 178 -1.18 17.92 -7.58
C THR A 178 -0.37 17.73 -6.30
N LEU A 179 -1.01 17.68 -5.14
CA LEU A 179 -0.33 17.40 -3.86
C LEU A 179 0.30 16.02 -3.86
N SER A 180 -0.41 15.00 -4.34
CA SER A 180 0.14 13.65 -4.44
C SER A 180 1.38 13.60 -5.32
N LEU A 181 1.37 14.30 -6.46
CA LEU A 181 2.52 14.40 -7.34
C LEU A 181 3.67 15.16 -6.68
N ASN A 182 3.45 16.38 -6.18
CA ASN A 182 4.48 17.22 -5.58
C ASN A 182 5.17 16.51 -4.40
N VAL A 183 4.36 16.05 -3.43
CA VAL A 183 4.86 15.37 -2.24
C VAL A 183 5.53 14.04 -2.61
N GLY A 184 4.97 13.30 -3.57
CA GLY A 184 5.52 12.04 -4.04
C GLY A 184 6.86 12.22 -4.77
N THR A 185 7.05 13.31 -5.50
CA THR A 185 8.35 13.66 -6.12
C THR A 185 9.32 14.32 -5.14
N LEU A 186 8.93 14.49 -3.87
CA LEU A 186 9.68 15.21 -2.84
C LEU A 186 9.96 16.68 -3.21
N THR A 187 9.14 17.25 -4.10
CA THR A 187 9.24 18.64 -4.52
C THR A 187 8.19 19.45 -3.76
N ASN A 188 8.57 20.65 -3.32
CA ASN A 188 7.64 21.58 -2.68
C ASN A 188 6.92 21.01 -1.44
N VAL A 189 7.51 20.04 -0.75
CA VAL A 189 6.92 19.40 0.45
C VAL A 189 6.64 20.45 1.55
N GLY A 190 7.58 21.37 1.77
CA GLY A 190 7.42 22.47 2.73
C GLY A 190 6.40 23.53 2.32
N MET A 191 5.87 23.48 1.09
CA MET A 191 4.83 24.37 0.58
C MET A 191 3.51 23.62 0.33
N ALA A 192 3.39 22.35 0.75
CA ALA A 192 2.17 21.58 0.57
C ALA A 192 0.97 22.26 1.26
N PHE A 193 1.21 22.88 2.42
CA PHE A 193 0.24 23.64 3.19
C PHE A 193 0.95 24.84 3.85
N THR A 194 0.28 25.99 3.89
CA THR A 194 0.80 27.21 4.56
C THR A 194 0.77 27.08 6.07
N GLU A 195 -0.30 26.50 6.62
CA GLU A 195 -0.48 26.23 8.06
C GLU A 195 -1.08 24.83 8.25
N PRO A 196 -0.24 23.77 8.20
CA PRO A 196 -0.74 22.40 8.23
C PRO A 196 -1.29 22.00 9.60
N THR A 197 -2.46 21.37 9.57
CA THR A 197 -3.02 20.60 10.69
C THR A 197 -2.25 19.30 10.93
N HIS A 198 -2.47 18.64 12.08
CA HIS A 198 -1.86 17.35 12.38
C HIS A 198 -2.16 16.27 11.31
N THR A 199 -3.38 16.23 10.78
CA THR A 199 -3.78 15.25 9.76
C THR A 199 -3.07 15.49 8.43
N GLU A 200 -2.94 16.75 8.01
CA GLU A 200 -2.21 17.12 6.79
C GLU A 200 -0.74 16.72 6.89
N ASN A 201 -0.09 17.06 8.01
CA ASN A 201 1.28 16.67 8.27
C ASN A 201 1.46 15.15 8.28
N LEU A 202 0.51 14.41 8.86
CA LEU A 202 0.59 12.95 8.89
C LEU A 202 0.54 12.34 7.47
N ILE A 203 -0.38 12.80 6.62
CA ILE A 203 -0.48 12.30 5.23
C ILE A 203 0.82 12.59 4.47
N VAL A 204 1.29 13.84 4.52
CA VAL A 204 2.53 14.24 3.85
C VAL A 204 3.71 13.41 4.36
N PHE A 205 3.84 13.28 5.68
CA PHE A 205 4.95 12.54 6.29
C PHE A 205 4.94 11.06 5.89
N VAL A 206 3.80 10.38 5.97
CA VAL A 206 3.69 8.96 5.60
C VAL A 206 4.03 8.77 4.11
N GLN A 207 3.57 9.67 3.23
CA GLN A 207 3.89 9.61 1.81
C GLN A 207 5.39 9.80 1.57
N VAL A 208 5.99 10.87 2.11
CA VAL A 208 7.43 11.17 2.00
C VAL A 208 8.27 10.02 2.54
N PHE A 209 7.95 9.53 3.73
CA PHE A 209 8.66 8.43 4.37
C PHE A 209 8.61 7.16 3.52
N THR A 210 7.42 6.78 3.05
CA THR A 210 7.25 5.58 2.21
C THR A 210 8.04 5.71 0.90
N THR A 211 7.96 6.86 0.23
CA THR A 211 8.69 7.11 -1.01
C THR A 211 10.20 7.07 -0.80
N LEU A 212 10.71 7.77 0.22
CA LEU A 212 12.14 7.79 0.53
C LEU A 212 12.65 6.38 0.86
N CYS A 213 11.94 5.63 1.71
CA CYS A 213 12.32 4.27 2.03
C CYS A 213 12.32 3.39 0.79
N LEU A 214 11.31 3.49 -0.08
CA LEU A 214 11.28 2.72 -1.32
C LEU A 214 12.50 3.05 -2.19
N VAL A 215 12.80 4.33 -2.43
CA VAL A 215 13.91 4.73 -3.28
C VAL A 215 15.25 4.29 -2.69
N VAL A 216 15.50 4.60 -1.41
CA VAL A 216 16.76 4.26 -0.73
C VAL A 216 16.97 2.75 -0.64
N LEU A 217 15.95 1.99 -0.22
CA LEU A 217 16.07 0.54 -0.07
C LEU A 217 16.14 -0.18 -1.43
N SER A 218 15.48 0.36 -2.46
CA SER A 218 15.61 -0.18 -3.83
C SER A 218 17.01 0.05 -4.39
N LEU A 219 17.59 1.24 -4.18
CA LEU A 219 18.98 1.54 -4.57
C LEU A 219 19.98 0.68 -3.79
N ALA A 220 19.80 0.56 -2.47
CA ALA A 220 20.64 -0.29 -1.63
C ALA A 220 20.58 -1.76 -2.08
N SER A 221 19.38 -2.29 -2.37
CA SER A 221 19.21 -3.64 -2.89
C SER A 221 19.83 -3.82 -4.28
N TYR A 222 19.87 -2.77 -5.10
CA TYR A 222 20.51 -2.81 -6.42
C TYR A 222 22.04 -2.87 -6.31
N ILE A 223 22.63 -2.01 -5.47
CA ILE A 223 24.08 -1.91 -5.29
C ILE A 223 24.64 -3.12 -4.53
N SER A 224 23.92 -3.60 -3.51
CA SER A 224 24.42 -4.63 -2.59
C SER A 224 24.53 -6.04 -3.19
N ARG A 225 23.89 -6.32 -4.33
CA ARG A 225 23.92 -7.65 -4.94
C ARG A 225 24.84 -7.58 -6.16
N SER A 226 25.93 -8.33 -6.19
CA SER A 226 26.70 -8.57 -7.42
C SER A 226 25.86 -9.40 -8.39
N ASP A 227 25.99 -9.16 -9.70
CA ASP A 227 25.38 -10.02 -10.73
C ASP A 227 26.17 -11.34 -10.79
N GLU A 228 26.03 -12.18 -9.77
CA GLU A 228 26.41 -13.57 -9.90
C GLU A 228 25.17 -14.31 -10.42
N ALA A 229 25.17 -14.44 -11.74
CA ALA A 229 24.33 -15.33 -12.53
C ALA A 229 24.54 -16.80 -12.13
#